data_AF-A0A4V3GQ57-F1
#
_entry.id   AF-A0A4V3GQ57-F1
#
_cell.length_a   1.000
_cell.length_b   1.000
_cell.length_c   1.000
_cell.angle_alpha   90.00
_cell.angle_beta   90.00
_cell.angle_gamma   90.00
#
_symmetry.space_group_name_H-M   'P 1'
#
loop_
_entity.id
_entity.type
_entity.pdbx_description
1 polymer ?
#
loop_
_entity_poly.entity_id
_entity_poly.type
_entity_poly.pdbx_seq_one_letter_code
_entity_poly.pdbx_strand_id
1 'polypeptide(L)'
;MKPGIKPIYLLVGNIVAKRYFGPNKEIKNGTKNFSGGTKVYIIDWYPGMCETIVVVGLHRKTKRIISVCIKANLVENLRIKNVYKKHIIRKVKERHGEFDQQFIKELAEEMLEFIPMWKRNFKNFSDESNIKNLHSYPIFNLSISGIFKSLKKLVIKRKP
;
A
#
# COMPACT_ATOMS: atom_id res chain seq x y z
N MET A 1 4.18 -23.23 26.59
CA MET A 1 3.85 -21.82 26.26
C MET A 1 3.68 -21.67 24.75
N LYS A 2 2.57 -21.08 24.27
CA LYS A 2 2.48 -20.69 22.84
C LYS A 2 3.41 -19.50 22.63
N PRO A 3 4.30 -19.49 21.62
CA PRO A 3 5.18 -18.34 21.39
C PRO A 3 4.32 -17.08 21.21
N GLY A 4 4.65 -16.04 21.98
CA GLY A 4 3.97 -14.76 21.89
C GLY A 4 4.07 -14.21 20.47
N ILE A 5 2.97 -13.68 19.95
CA ILE A 5 2.96 -13.10 18.60
C ILE A 5 3.79 -11.82 18.63
N LYS A 6 4.90 -11.83 17.88
CA LYS A 6 5.66 -10.60 17.65
C LYS A 6 4.81 -9.63 16.81
N PRO A 7 4.61 -8.38 17.26
CA PRO A 7 3.94 -7.38 16.44
C PRO A 7 4.75 -7.10 15.19
N ILE A 8 4.05 -6.74 14.11
CA ILE A 8 4.65 -6.22 12.89
C ILE A 8 4.32 -4.73 12.75
N TYR A 9 5.27 -3.94 12.24
CA TYR A 9 5.09 -2.52 11.95
C TYR A 9 4.48 -2.38 10.57
N LEU A 10 3.22 -1.97 10.49
CA LEU A 10 2.56 -1.78 9.20
C LEU A 10 2.08 -0.35 9.04
N LEU A 11 2.09 0.11 7.79
CA LEU A 11 1.34 1.28 7.39
C LEU A 11 -0.15 0.94 7.40
N VAL A 12 -0.93 1.81 8.01
CA VAL A 12 -2.37 1.65 8.19
C VAL A 12 -3.05 2.93 7.70
N GLY A 13 -4.21 2.77 7.09
CA GLY A 13 -5.05 3.89 6.70
C GLY A 13 -6.53 3.58 6.82
N ASN A 14 -7.33 4.50 6.31
CA ASN A 14 -8.78 4.39 6.21
C ASN A 14 -9.18 4.56 4.75
N ILE A 15 -10.18 3.81 4.31
CA ILE A 15 -10.75 4.00 2.98
C ILE A 15 -11.48 5.35 2.93
N VAL A 16 -11.25 6.13 1.89
CA VAL A 16 -11.92 7.43 1.71
C VAL A 16 -13.44 7.30 1.82
N ALA A 17 -14.08 8.18 2.58
CA ALA A 17 -15.51 8.09 2.84
C ALA A 17 -16.34 8.25 1.55
N LYS A 18 -16.02 9.30 0.79
CA LYS A 18 -16.66 9.67 -0.48
C LYS A 18 -15.57 9.95 -1.53
N ARG A 19 -15.87 9.65 -2.79
CA ARG A 19 -14.98 9.92 -3.93
C ARG A 19 -15.77 10.12 -5.20
N TYR A 20 -15.20 10.85 -6.15
CA TYR A 20 -15.70 10.90 -7.51
C TYR A 20 -15.39 9.59 -8.26
N PHE A 21 -16.29 9.18 -9.17
CA PHE A 21 -16.14 7.97 -9.97
C PHE A 21 -16.77 8.13 -11.35
N GLY A 22 -16.08 7.58 -12.36
CA GLY A 22 -16.54 7.61 -13.74
C GLY A 22 -16.38 8.99 -14.40
N PRO A 23 -16.64 9.08 -15.72
CA PRO A 23 -16.54 10.32 -16.49
C PRO A 23 -17.48 11.41 -15.96
N ASN A 24 -18.66 11.02 -15.49
CA ASN A 24 -19.68 11.93 -14.97
C ASN A 24 -19.42 12.41 -13.53
N LYS A 25 -18.26 12.07 -12.95
CA LYS A 25 -17.87 12.44 -11.56
C LYS A 25 -18.98 12.13 -10.53
N GLU A 26 -19.55 10.93 -10.58
CA GLU A 26 -20.52 10.48 -9.59
C GLU A 26 -19.87 10.36 -8.20
N ILE A 27 -20.55 10.82 -7.15
CA ILE A 27 -20.08 10.62 -5.77
C ILE A 27 -20.41 9.20 -5.33
N LYS A 28 -19.37 8.39 -5.06
CA LYS A 28 -19.51 7.04 -4.51
C LYS A 28 -18.89 6.92 -3.13
N ASN A 29 -19.53 6.10 -2.30
CA ASN A 29 -19.06 5.80 -0.94
C ASN A 29 -18.05 4.65 -0.95
N GLY A 30 -16.84 4.90 -0.43
CA GLY A 30 -15.78 3.91 -0.34
C GLY A 30 -15.37 3.29 -1.68
N THR A 31 -15.09 2.00 -1.66
CA THR A 31 -14.70 1.22 -2.85
C THR A 31 -15.69 0.08 -3.11
N LYS A 32 -15.46 -0.66 -4.20
CA LYS A 32 -16.19 -1.90 -4.49
C LYS A 32 -16.12 -2.89 -3.32
N ASN A 33 -14.96 -2.97 -2.68
CA ASN A 33 -14.63 -3.98 -1.67
C ASN A 33 -14.80 -3.49 -0.23
N PHE A 34 -14.67 -2.18 0.01
CA PHE A 34 -14.64 -1.60 1.36
C PHE A 34 -15.62 -0.44 1.51
N SER A 35 -16.24 -0.34 2.69
CA SER A 35 -17.04 0.83 3.06
C SER A 35 -16.14 2.04 3.33
N GLY A 36 -16.66 3.25 3.16
CA GLY A 36 -15.98 4.47 3.61
C GLY A 36 -15.57 4.39 5.09
N GLY A 37 -14.41 4.93 5.44
CA GLY A 37 -13.83 4.89 6.77
C GLY A 37 -13.24 3.53 7.19
N THR A 38 -13.40 2.47 6.39
CA THR A 38 -12.91 1.12 6.73
C THR A 38 -11.39 1.16 6.97
N LYS A 39 -10.95 0.69 8.14
CA LYS A 39 -9.53 0.55 8.45
C LYS A 39 -8.90 -0.53 7.57
N VAL A 40 -7.81 -0.19 6.91
CA VAL A 40 -7.03 -1.09 6.06
C VAL A 40 -5.56 -1.10 6.45
N TYR A 41 -4.92 -2.25 6.25
CA TYR A 41 -3.50 -2.47 6.47
C TYR A 41 -2.81 -2.54 5.12
N ILE A 42 -1.87 -1.66 4.85
CA ILE A 42 -1.12 -1.64 3.60
C ILE A 42 0.05 -2.59 3.79
N ILE A 43 0.06 -3.68 3.00
CA ILE A 43 1.02 -4.77 3.18
C ILE A 43 2.06 -4.83 2.07
N ASP A 44 1.82 -4.14 0.96
CA ASP A 44 2.72 -4.08 -0.19
C ASP A 44 2.26 -2.98 -1.16
N TRP A 45 3.05 -2.74 -2.20
CA TRP A 45 2.78 -1.75 -3.24
C TRP A 45 3.41 -2.12 -4.58
N TYR A 46 2.96 -1.46 -5.64
CA TYR A 46 3.54 -1.59 -6.98
C TYR A 46 3.90 -0.19 -7.51
N PRO A 47 5.11 0.32 -7.22
CA PRO A 47 5.56 1.60 -7.75
C PRO A 47 5.61 1.54 -9.29
N GLY A 48 5.23 2.64 -9.95
CA GLY A 48 5.15 2.72 -11.42
C GLY A 48 3.92 2.04 -12.07
N MET A 49 3.21 1.16 -11.35
CA MET A 49 1.99 0.49 -11.82
C MET A 49 0.73 1.23 -11.34
N CYS A 50 0.42 2.37 -11.97
CA CYS A 50 -0.75 3.21 -11.66
C CYS A 50 -0.89 3.61 -10.18
N GLU A 51 0.25 3.72 -9.46
CA GLU A 51 0.30 4.09 -8.04
C GLU A 51 -0.63 3.19 -7.17
N THR A 52 -0.50 1.88 -7.36
CA THR A 52 -1.35 0.85 -6.75
C THR A 52 -0.72 0.31 -5.46
N ILE A 53 -1.56 0.10 -4.45
CA ILE A 53 -1.18 -0.47 -3.15
C ILE A 53 -1.97 -1.75 -2.86
N VAL A 54 -1.37 -2.67 -2.13
CA VAL A 54 -2.00 -3.91 -1.68
C VAL A 54 -2.49 -3.73 -0.24
N VAL A 55 -3.81 -3.82 -0.06
CA VAL A 55 -4.43 -3.58 1.24
C VAL A 55 -5.18 -4.80 1.76
N VAL A 56 -5.11 -4.99 3.07
CA VAL A 56 -5.87 -5.99 3.81
C VAL A 56 -6.92 -5.29 4.66
N GLY A 57 -8.18 -5.73 4.55
CA GLY A 57 -9.28 -5.11 5.27
C GLY A 57 -10.54 -5.98 5.33
N LEU A 58 -11.53 -5.51 6.07
CA LEU A 58 -12.82 -6.17 6.21
C LEU A 58 -13.71 -5.87 5.00
N HIS A 59 -14.00 -6.89 4.19
CA HIS A 59 -14.86 -6.75 3.02
C HIS A 59 -16.28 -6.34 3.40
N ARG A 60 -16.82 -5.33 2.70
CA ARG A 60 -18.08 -4.68 3.10
C ARG A 60 -19.31 -5.60 3.08
N LYS A 61 -19.40 -6.52 2.12
CA LYS A 61 -20.55 -7.43 1.95
C LYS A 61 -20.38 -8.73 2.72
N THR A 62 -19.28 -9.43 2.48
CA THR A 62 -19.04 -10.78 3.03
C THR A 62 -18.52 -10.76 4.46
N LYS A 63 -18.10 -9.59 4.99
CA LYS A 63 -17.48 -9.44 6.31
C LYS A 63 -16.27 -10.35 6.53
N ARG A 64 -15.60 -10.77 5.45
CA ARG A 64 -14.35 -11.54 5.48
C ARG A 64 -13.16 -10.61 5.34
N ILE A 65 -12.04 -10.98 5.95
CA ILE A 65 -10.76 -10.30 5.73
C ILE A 65 -10.22 -10.70 4.35
N ILE A 66 -10.00 -9.72 3.49
CA ILE A 66 -9.49 -9.91 2.13
C ILE A 66 -8.22 -9.09 1.92
N SER A 67 -7.40 -9.52 0.96
CA SER A 67 -6.27 -8.75 0.41
C SER A 67 -6.59 -8.37 -1.02
N VAL A 68 -6.52 -7.09 -1.36
CA VAL A 68 -6.83 -6.57 -2.71
C VAL A 68 -5.96 -5.39 -3.07
N CYS A 69 -5.69 -5.25 -4.37
CA CYS A 69 -5.01 -4.07 -4.92
C CYS A 69 -6.01 -2.92 -5.10
N ILE A 70 -5.65 -1.71 -4.66
CA ILE A 70 -6.42 -0.48 -4.86
C ILE A 70 -5.49 0.68 -5.20
N LYS A 71 -6.03 1.74 -5.82
CA LYS A 71 -5.28 2.98 -6.04
C LYS A 71 -4.93 3.66 -4.72
N ALA A 72 -3.73 4.21 -4.61
CA ALA A 72 -3.24 4.93 -3.43
C ALA A 72 -4.15 6.09 -2.99
N ASN A 73 -4.79 6.78 -3.93
CA ASN A 73 -5.71 7.88 -3.65
C ASN A 73 -7.01 7.47 -2.95
N LEU A 74 -7.31 6.17 -2.85
CA LEU A 74 -8.49 5.64 -2.16
C LEU A 74 -8.28 5.41 -0.66
N VAL A 75 -7.11 5.76 -0.13
CA VAL A 75 -6.77 5.64 1.29
C VAL A 75 -6.37 7.00 1.87
N GLU A 76 -6.78 7.27 3.09
CA GLU A 76 -6.49 8.46 3.88
C GLU A 76 -6.05 8.10 5.31
N ASN A 77 -5.65 9.09 6.10
CA ASN A 77 -5.25 8.93 7.51
C ASN A 77 -4.15 7.87 7.70
N LEU A 78 -3.15 7.93 6.80
CA LEU A 78 -1.98 7.06 6.79
C LEU A 78 -1.16 7.26 8.08
N ARG A 79 -0.82 6.15 8.73
CA ARG A 79 0.01 6.12 9.94
C ARG A 79 0.61 4.74 10.16
N ILE A 80 1.83 4.68 10.67
CA ILE A 80 2.45 3.42 11.07
C ILE A 80 1.87 2.96 12.41
N LYS A 81 1.59 1.66 12.55
CA LYS A 81 1.10 1.04 13.80
C LYS A 81 1.72 -0.33 14.02
N ASN A 82 1.88 -0.68 15.29
CA ASN A 82 2.13 -2.06 15.73
C ASN A 82 0.87 -2.91 15.57
N VAL A 83 0.97 -4.02 14.85
CA VAL A 83 -0.15 -4.90 14.54
C VAL A 83 0.08 -6.28 15.15
N TYR A 84 -0.82 -6.66 16.06
CA TYR A 84 -0.81 -7.96 16.75
C TYR A 84 -1.84 -8.95 16.18
N LYS A 85 -2.66 -8.51 15.22
CA LYS A 85 -3.78 -9.31 14.69
C LYS A 85 -3.26 -10.49 13.87
N LYS A 86 -3.44 -11.72 14.39
CA LYS A 86 -3.05 -12.99 13.74
C LYS A 86 -3.43 -13.07 12.26
N HIS A 87 -4.67 -12.72 11.92
CA HIS A 87 -5.16 -12.81 10.53
C HIS A 87 -4.50 -11.81 9.59
N ILE A 88 -4.05 -10.65 10.09
CA ILE A 88 -3.30 -9.67 9.29
C ILE A 88 -1.86 -10.16 9.09
N ILE A 89 -1.20 -10.62 10.16
CA ILE A 89 0.15 -11.17 10.09
C ILE A 89 0.20 -12.34 9.11
N ARG A 90 -0.81 -13.23 9.13
CA ARG A 90 -0.94 -14.31 8.15
C ARG A 90 -1.03 -13.78 6.71
N LYS A 91 -1.78 -12.71 6.46
CA LYS A 91 -1.86 -12.11 5.11
C LYS A 91 -0.55 -11.48 4.64
N VAL A 92 0.24 -10.93 5.55
CA VAL A 92 1.60 -10.46 5.25
C VAL A 92 2.51 -11.63 4.90
N LYS A 93 2.45 -12.73 5.66
CA LYS A 93 3.21 -13.96 5.36
C LYS A 93 2.80 -14.58 4.02
N GLU A 94 1.51 -14.64 3.72
CA GLU A 94 1.01 -15.11 2.43
C GLU A 94 1.55 -14.27 1.25
N ARG A 95 1.83 -12.98 1.47
CA ARG A 95 2.33 -12.08 0.42
C ARG A 95 3.85 -12.12 0.24
N HIS A 96 4.59 -12.16 1.34
CA HIS A 96 6.05 -11.98 1.39
C HIS A 96 6.83 -13.25 1.77
N GLY A 97 6.14 -14.34 2.12
CA GLY A 97 6.76 -15.53 2.70
C GLY A 97 7.20 -15.29 4.15
N GLU A 98 8.22 -16.02 4.60
CA GLU A 98 8.90 -15.68 5.85
C GLU A 98 9.70 -14.39 5.65
N PHE A 99 9.46 -13.41 6.50
CA PHE A 99 10.04 -12.08 6.41
C PHE A 99 10.78 -11.72 7.69
N ASP A 100 11.76 -10.83 7.54
CA ASP A 100 12.39 -10.18 8.67
C ASP A 100 11.56 -8.96 9.14
N GLN A 101 11.55 -8.72 10.45
CA GLN A 101 10.77 -7.62 11.03
C GLN A 101 11.26 -6.25 10.59
N GLN A 102 12.58 -6.10 10.41
CA GLN A 102 13.18 -4.85 9.95
C GLN A 102 12.77 -4.55 8.50
N PHE A 103 12.75 -5.57 7.64
CA PHE A 103 12.26 -5.42 6.26
C PHE A 103 10.82 -4.89 6.18
N ILE A 104 9.90 -5.44 6.98
CA ILE A 104 8.51 -4.99 6.98
C ILE A 104 8.36 -3.56 7.52
N LYS A 105 9.19 -3.19 8.52
CA LYS A 105 9.24 -1.83 9.05
C LYS A 105 9.74 -0.83 8.01
N GLU A 106 10.85 -1.12 7.33
CA GLU A 106 11.41 -0.31 6.25
C GLU A 106 10.40 -0.13 5.12
N LEU A 107 9.75 -1.21 4.69
CA LEU A 107 8.70 -1.15 3.68
C LEU A 107 7.53 -0.24 4.10
N ALA A 108 7.10 -0.29 5.36
CA ALA A 108 6.05 0.58 5.88
C ALA A 108 6.45 2.07 5.92
N GLU A 109 7.71 2.35 6.23
CA GLU A 109 8.29 3.69 6.25
C GLU A 109 8.42 4.26 4.83
N GLU A 110 8.96 3.49 3.88
CA GLU A 110 9.01 3.86 2.46
C GLU A 110 7.60 4.16 1.91
N MET A 111 6.65 3.25 2.13
CA MET A 111 5.26 3.48 1.70
C MET A 111 4.66 4.76 2.29
N LEU A 112 4.97 5.09 3.55
CA LEU A 112 4.46 6.32 4.18
C LEU A 112 5.04 7.58 3.53
N GLU A 113 6.28 7.53 3.06
CA GLU A 113 6.94 8.65 2.37
C GLU A 113 6.34 8.86 0.96
N PHE A 114 6.22 7.79 0.19
CA PHE A 114 5.91 7.89 -1.24
C PHE A 114 4.39 7.90 -1.56
N ILE A 115 3.55 7.17 -0.81
CA ILE A 115 2.10 7.13 -1.08
C ILE A 115 1.46 8.53 -1.04
N PRO A 116 1.77 9.41 -0.07
CA PRO A 116 1.27 10.79 -0.10
C PRO A 116 1.68 11.58 -1.35
N MET A 117 2.87 11.32 -1.91
CA MET A 117 3.32 11.98 -3.13
C MET A 117 2.46 11.59 -4.34
N TRP A 118 2.18 10.29 -4.48
CA TRP A 118 1.27 9.75 -5.50
C TRP A 118 -0.11 10.40 -5.43
N LYS A 119 -0.65 10.57 -4.22
CA LYS A 119 -1.93 11.26 -4.01
C LYS A 119 -1.94 12.71 -4.52
N ARG A 120 -0.82 13.43 -4.46
CA ARG A 120 -0.72 14.81 -5.00
C ARG A 120 -0.70 14.80 -6.52
N ASN A 121 0.02 13.86 -7.12
CA ASN A 121 0.10 13.74 -8.57
C ASN A 121 -1.27 13.46 -9.19
N PHE A 122 -2.10 12.62 -8.56
CA PHE A 122 -3.49 12.41 -9.01
C PHE A 122 -4.34 13.69 -9.04
N LYS A 123 -4.12 14.64 -8.12
CA LYS A 123 -4.82 15.94 -8.15
C LYS A 123 -4.33 16.80 -9.32
N ASN A 124 -3.03 16.80 -9.57
CA ASN A 124 -2.44 17.63 -10.61
C ASN A 124 -2.79 17.14 -12.03
N PHE A 125 -3.04 15.84 -12.23
CA PHE A 125 -3.52 15.31 -13.52
C PHE A 125 -5.00 15.60 -13.81
N SER A 126 -5.81 15.97 -12.80
CA SER A 126 -7.19 16.41 -13.03
C SER A 126 -7.31 17.89 -13.44
N ASP A 127 -6.21 18.64 -13.38
CA ASP A 127 -6.09 20.02 -13.84
C ASP A 127 -5.18 20.04 -15.09
N GLU A 128 -5.78 20.02 -16.29
CA GLU A 128 -5.06 19.91 -17.59
C GLU A 128 -4.05 21.04 -17.87
N SER A 129 -3.99 22.09 -17.05
CA SER A 129 -3.11 23.25 -17.25
C SER A 129 -1.64 23.04 -16.84
N ASN A 130 -1.24 21.88 -16.29
CA ASN A 130 0.12 21.69 -15.72
C ASN A 130 0.99 20.60 -16.35
N ILE A 131 0.70 20.19 -17.59
CA ILE A 131 1.41 19.09 -18.30
C ILE A 131 2.91 19.37 -18.60
N LYS A 132 3.44 20.57 -18.34
CA LYS A 132 4.83 20.93 -18.69
C LYS A 132 5.92 20.43 -17.72
N ASN A 133 5.59 19.79 -16.60
CA ASN A 133 6.60 19.41 -15.59
C ASN A 133 6.90 17.90 -15.46
N LEU A 134 6.55 17.08 -16.45
CA LEU A 134 6.81 15.62 -16.38
C LEU A 134 8.30 15.22 -16.45
N HIS A 135 9.19 16.09 -16.95
CA HIS A 135 10.62 15.76 -17.16
C HIS A 135 11.52 15.94 -15.92
N SER A 136 11.01 16.41 -14.77
CA SER A 136 11.83 16.69 -13.58
C SER A 136 11.67 15.66 -12.45
N TYR A 137 10.89 14.59 -12.64
CA TYR A 137 10.61 13.64 -11.56
C TYR A 137 11.72 12.57 -11.43
N PRO A 138 12.31 12.36 -10.23
CA PRO A 138 13.40 11.41 -9.98
C PRO A 138 12.99 9.92 -10.04
N ILE A 139 11.75 9.62 -10.44
CA ILE A 139 11.16 8.28 -10.42
C ILE A 139 11.91 7.30 -11.35
N PHE A 140 12.61 7.79 -12.36
CA PHE A 140 13.42 6.94 -13.23
C PHE A 140 14.76 6.49 -12.62
N ASN A 141 15.37 7.27 -11.72
CA ASN A 141 16.71 6.98 -11.20
C ASN A 141 16.73 6.15 -9.91
N LEU A 142 15.63 6.09 -9.15
CA LEU A 142 15.54 5.28 -7.93
C LEU A 142 15.04 3.85 -8.18
N SER A 143 14.49 3.57 -9.36
CA SER A 143 13.91 2.26 -9.72
C SER A 143 14.95 1.15 -9.89
N ILE A 144 16.25 1.46 -10.03
CA ILE A 144 17.28 0.43 -10.29
C ILE A 144 18.05 0.08 -9.00
N SER A 145 18.28 1.01 -8.07
CA SER A 145 19.15 0.74 -6.91
C SER A 145 18.46 -0.10 -5.82
N GLY A 146 17.18 0.13 -5.53
CA GLY A 146 16.45 -0.59 -4.47
C GLY A 146 16.03 -2.01 -4.86
N ILE A 147 15.57 -2.19 -6.10
CA ILE A 147 15.14 -3.49 -6.63
C ILE A 147 16.32 -4.47 -6.72
N PHE A 148 17.52 -3.99 -7.11
CA PHE A 148 18.72 -4.83 -7.15
C PHE A 148 19.24 -5.23 -5.77
N LYS A 149 19.04 -4.42 -4.72
CA LYS A 149 19.49 -4.74 -3.35
C LYS A 149 18.65 -5.85 -2.72
N SER A 150 17.34 -5.85 -2.99
CA SER A 150 16.41 -6.89 -2.54
C SER A 150 16.59 -8.20 -3.32
N LEU A 151 16.78 -8.13 -4.63
CA LEU A 151 17.04 -9.31 -5.47
C LEU A 151 18.39 -9.97 -5.18
N LYS A 152 19.46 -9.20 -4.88
CA LYS A 152 20.76 -9.78 -4.48
C LYS A 152 20.67 -10.57 -3.16
N LYS A 153 19.91 -10.10 -2.16
CA LYS A 153 19.71 -10.83 -0.89
C LYS A 153 18.93 -12.13 -1.07
N LEU A 154 17.96 -12.17 -2.00
CA LEU A 154 17.15 -13.35 -2.30
C LEU A 154 17.92 -14.41 -3.11
N VAL A 155 18.84 -13.99 -3.99
CA VAL A 155 19.68 -14.92 -4.78
C VAL A 155 20.78 -15.56 -3.92
N ILE A 156 21.36 -14.84 -2.95
CA ILE A 156 22.45 -15.38 -2.10
C ILE A 156 21.96 -16.47 -1.11
N LYS A 157 20.67 -16.47 -0.73
CA LYS A 157 20.09 -17.51 0.16
C LYS A 157 19.59 -18.77 -0.57
N ARG A 158 19.74 -18.86 -1.89
CA ARG A 158 19.33 -20.00 -2.72
C ARG A 158 20.50 -20.59 -3.51
N LYS A 159 21.61 -20.86 -2.84
CA LYS A 159 22.57 -21.87 -3.31
C LYS A 159 22.59 -23.03 -2.30
N PRO A 160 22.58 -24.30 -2.79
CA PRO A 160 22.72 -25.48 -1.93
C PRO A 160 24.06 -25.50 -1.21
#